data_AF-A0A4R3VYH8-F1
#
_entry.id   AF-A0A4R3VYH8-F1
#
_cell.length_a   1.000
_cell.length_b   1.000
_cell.length_c   1.000
_cell.angle_alpha   90.00
_cell.angle_beta   90.00
_cell.angle_gamma   90.00
#
_symmetry.space_group_name_H-M   'P 1'
#
loop_
_entity.id
_entity.type
_entity.pdbx_description
1 polymer ?
#
loop_
_entity_poly.entity_id
_entity_poly.type
_entity_poly.pdbx_seq_one_letter_code
_entity_poly.pdbx_strand_id
1 'polypeptide(L)'
;MVRYFLGTLIIMFAFTSCKKDENDSSDNSFVVTYDGALFHCTGFKSFIEIKDLDRLNLILDLDDKYSGNVVGLVDLKGDYKKDDKIKVSVAKYNITGDKVCPAFTPFPSVVVLKEELIDD
;
A
#
# COMPACT_ATOMS: atom_id res chain seq x y z
N MET A 1 61.22 -2.52 -1.94
CA MET A 1 60.26 -1.88 -1.02
C MET A 1 59.02 -1.53 -1.84
N VAL A 2 58.09 -2.48 -1.99
CA VAL A 2 56.92 -2.34 -2.87
C VAL A 2 55.73 -1.92 -2.01
N ARG A 3 55.22 -0.71 -2.26
CA ARG A 3 54.09 -0.11 -1.55
C ARG A 3 52.79 -0.74 -2.06
N TYR A 4 52.06 -1.41 -1.18
CA TYR A 4 50.69 -1.84 -1.44
C TYR A 4 49.76 -0.62 -1.42
N PHE A 5 49.20 -0.26 -2.58
CA PHE A 5 48.08 0.67 -2.66
C PHE A 5 46.81 -0.12 -2.28
N LEU A 6 46.45 -0.06 -1.01
CA LEU A 6 45.18 -0.60 -0.52
C LEU A 6 44.09 0.40 -0.95
N GLY A 7 43.50 0.16 -2.11
CA GLY A 7 42.36 0.92 -2.61
C GLY A 7 41.15 0.65 -1.72
N THR A 8 40.87 1.57 -0.79
CA THR A 8 39.65 1.58 0.00
C THR A 8 38.48 1.86 -0.94
N LEU A 9 37.80 0.80 -1.38
CA LEU A 9 36.52 0.90 -2.09
C LEU A 9 35.47 1.37 -1.08
N ILE A 10 35.21 2.67 -1.04
CA ILE A 10 34.11 3.24 -0.26
C ILE A 10 32.81 2.78 -0.93
N ILE A 11 32.16 1.78 -0.36
CA ILE A 11 30.82 1.36 -0.74
C ILE A 11 29.87 2.46 -0.27
N MET A 12 29.54 3.38 -1.17
CA MET A 12 28.58 4.43 -0.95
C MET A 12 27.19 3.81 -1.01
N PHE A 13 26.72 3.28 0.13
CA PHE A 13 25.31 2.92 0.30
C PHE A 13 24.50 4.22 0.29
N ALA A 14 23.95 4.57 -0.87
CA ALA A 14 22.89 5.56 -0.96
C ALA A 14 21.64 4.94 -0.33
N PHE A 15 21.49 5.10 0.98
CA PHE A 15 20.20 4.93 1.63
C PHE A 15 19.31 6.08 1.14
N THR A 16 18.54 5.83 0.07
CA THR A 16 17.40 6.66 -0.26
C THR A 16 16.40 6.49 0.87
N SER A 17 16.52 7.35 1.87
CA SER A 17 15.54 7.49 2.94
C SER A 17 14.20 7.86 2.30
N CYS A 18 13.21 6.97 2.43
CA CYS A 18 11.83 7.31 2.15
C CYS A 18 11.42 8.41 3.13
N LYS A 19 11.48 9.66 2.67
CA LYS A 19 10.99 10.80 3.45
C LYS A 19 9.47 10.67 3.51
N LYS A 20 8.97 10.29 4.69
CA LYS A 20 7.56 10.37 5.02
C LYS A 20 7.19 11.85 5.01
N ASP A 21 6.33 12.26 4.09
CA ASP A 21 5.74 13.60 4.15
C ASP A 21 4.94 13.70 5.46
N GLU A 22 5.37 14.59 6.35
CA GLU A 22 4.79 14.81 7.69
C GLU A 22 3.56 15.74 7.66
N ASN A 23 3.02 16.03 6.48
CA ASN A 23 2.06 17.12 6.30
C ASN A 23 0.73 16.67 5.69
N ASP A 24 0.12 15.65 6.29
CA ASP A 24 -1.31 15.44 6.14
C ASP A 24 -1.88 14.77 7.39
N SER A 25 -2.42 15.59 8.29
CA SER A 25 -3.22 15.18 9.45
C SER A 25 -4.67 14.89 9.05
N SER A 26 -4.89 14.42 7.82
CA SER A 26 -6.11 13.72 7.44
C SER A 26 -5.87 12.24 7.78
N ASP A 27 -6.66 11.69 8.69
CA ASP A 27 -6.62 10.27 9.01
C ASP A 27 -7.08 9.52 7.75
N ASN A 28 -6.14 9.14 6.89
CA ASN A 28 -6.33 8.49 5.59
C ASN A 28 -6.76 7.03 5.75
N SER A 29 -7.78 6.83 6.59
CA SER A 29 -8.31 5.53 6.94
C SER A 29 -9.70 5.29 6.37
N PHE A 30 -9.94 4.06 5.94
CA PHE A 30 -11.25 3.59 5.51
C PHE A 30 -11.48 2.14 5.94
N VAL A 31 -12.74 1.74 5.94
CA VAL A 31 -13.13 0.37 6.27
C VAL A 31 -13.18 -0.47 5.00
N VAL A 32 -12.58 -1.64 5.10
CA VAL A 32 -12.67 -2.69 4.08
C VAL A 32 -13.17 -4.00 4.67
N THR A 33 -13.72 -4.85 3.83
CA THR A 33 -14.02 -6.25 4.12
C THR A 33 -13.01 -7.13 3.40
N TYR A 34 -12.29 -7.98 4.12
CA TYR A 34 -11.31 -8.87 3.53
C TYR A 34 -12.00 -10.01 2.75
N ASP A 35 -11.66 -10.18 1.47
CA ASP A 35 -12.29 -11.21 0.60
C ASP A 35 -11.64 -12.59 0.75
N GLY A 36 -10.58 -12.72 1.54
CA GLY A 36 -9.83 -13.98 1.67
C GLY A 36 -8.93 -14.32 0.47
N ALA A 37 -8.89 -13.46 -0.56
CA ALA A 37 -8.10 -13.68 -1.76
C ALA A 37 -6.77 -12.91 -1.70
N LEU A 38 -5.67 -13.62 -2.01
CA LEU A 38 -4.33 -13.07 -2.16
C LEU A 38 -3.95 -12.99 -3.65
N PHE A 39 -3.41 -11.87 -4.07
CA PHE A 39 -2.76 -11.65 -5.35
C PHE A 39 -1.25 -11.66 -5.20
N HIS A 40 -0.57 -12.35 -6.12
CA HIS A 40 0.86 -12.63 -6.05
C HIS A 40 1.76 -11.37 -6.12
N CYS A 41 1.22 -10.21 -6.52
CA CYS A 41 2.02 -9.01 -6.79
C CYS A 41 1.54 -7.75 -6.02
N THR A 42 0.24 -7.63 -5.71
CA THR A 42 -0.37 -6.48 -5.03
C THR A 42 -0.85 -6.77 -3.61
N GLY A 43 -0.67 -7.98 -3.10
CA GLY A 43 -1.17 -8.33 -1.77
C GLY A 43 -2.62 -8.78 -1.81
N PHE A 44 -3.47 -8.23 -0.96
CA PHE A 44 -4.76 -8.80 -0.61
C PHE A 44 -5.92 -8.14 -1.35
N LYS A 45 -6.96 -8.90 -1.67
CA LYS A 45 -8.22 -8.37 -2.20
C LYS A 45 -9.15 -8.00 -1.06
N SER A 46 -9.70 -6.79 -1.11
CA SER A 46 -10.73 -6.37 -0.18
C SER A 46 -11.83 -5.56 -0.86
N PHE A 47 -13.01 -5.54 -0.24
CA PHE A 47 -14.13 -4.72 -0.66
C PHE A 47 -14.20 -3.45 0.18
N ILE A 48 -14.31 -2.30 -0.46
CA ILE A 48 -14.45 -1.00 0.21
C ILE A 48 -15.90 -0.84 0.64
N GLU A 49 -16.14 -0.38 1.87
CA GLU A 49 -17.50 0.04 2.24
C GLU A 49 -17.96 1.24 1.41
N ILE A 50 -19.20 1.24 0.91
CA ILE A 50 -19.72 2.27 0.00
C ILE A 50 -19.52 3.69 0.56
N LYS A 51 -19.68 3.86 1.88
CA LYS A 51 -19.51 5.14 2.58
C LYS A 51 -18.08 5.69 2.53
N ASP A 52 -17.09 4.83 2.31
CA ASP A 52 -15.67 5.17 2.30
C ASP A 52 -15.10 5.28 0.87
N LEU A 53 -15.90 5.05 -0.17
CA LEU A 53 -15.47 5.18 -1.57
C LEU A 53 -15.02 6.61 -1.91
N ASP A 54 -15.76 7.62 -1.45
CA ASP A 54 -15.42 9.03 -1.66
C ASP A 54 -14.11 9.40 -0.93
N ARG A 55 -13.86 8.81 0.24
CA ARG A 55 -12.61 9.00 0.99
C ARG A 55 -11.43 8.39 0.25
N LEU A 56 -11.58 7.18 -0.27
CA LEU A 56 -10.53 6.55 -1.08
C LEU A 56 -10.19 7.40 -2.32
N ASN A 57 -11.20 7.90 -3.03
CA ASN A 57 -11.01 8.77 -4.19
C ASN A 57 -10.24 10.04 -3.84
N LEU A 58 -10.56 10.66 -2.70
CA LEU A 58 -9.84 11.84 -2.20
C LEU A 58 -8.38 11.53 -1.88
N ILE A 59 -8.10 10.40 -1.23
CA ILE A 59 -6.74 9.98 -0.87
C ILE A 59 -5.87 9.70 -2.10
N LEU A 60 -6.47 9.13 -3.15
CA LEU A 60 -5.74 8.68 -4.32
C LEU A 60 -5.56 9.75 -5.39
N ASP A 61 -6.25 10.89 -5.26
CA ASP A 61 -6.23 11.99 -6.21
C ASP A 61 -6.41 11.45 -7.65
N LEU A 62 -7.48 10.69 -7.85
CA LEU A 62 -7.79 10.07 -9.14
C LEU A 62 -8.56 11.08 -10.00
N ASP A 63 -8.01 11.39 -11.18
CA ASP A 63 -8.61 12.30 -12.17
C ASP A 63 -10.06 11.88 -12.52
N ASP A 64 -10.26 10.57 -12.71
CA ASP A 64 -11.57 9.95 -12.80
C ASP A 64 -11.96 9.34 -11.46
N LYS A 65 -13.12 9.73 -10.92
CA LYS A 65 -13.65 9.13 -9.69
C LYS A 65 -13.78 7.62 -9.86
N TYR A 66 -13.05 6.87 -9.05
CA TYR A 66 -13.20 5.43 -8.95
C TYR A 66 -14.59 5.09 -8.41
N SER A 67 -15.31 4.24 -9.13
CA SER A 67 -16.68 3.82 -8.81
C SER A 67 -16.79 2.35 -8.42
N GLY A 68 -15.69 1.59 -8.49
CA GLY A 68 -15.68 0.20 -8.07
C GLY A 68 -15.66 0.06 -6.55
N ASN A 69 -16.04 -1.11 -6.06
CA ASN A 69 -16.04 -1.44 -4.64
C ASN A 69 -14.91 -2.38 -4.25
N VAL A 70 -13.92 -2.60 -5.13
CA VAL A 70 -12.80 -3.52 -4.90
C VAL A 70 -11.50 -2.74 -4.81
N VAL A 71 -10.63 -3.08 -3.86
CA VAL A 71 -9.31 -2.46 -3.73
C VAL A 71 -8.26 -3.53 -3.49
N GLY A 72 -7.06 -3.29 -4.01
CA GLY A 72 -5.88 -4.07 -3.65
C GLY A 72 -5.21 -3.47 -2.40
N LEU A 73 -4.96 -4.28 -1.39
CA LEU A 73 -4.24 -3.90 -0.17
C LEU A 73 -2.83 -4.51 -0.18
N VAL A 74 -1.82 -3.66 -0.36
CA VAL A 74 -0.40 -4.03 -0.29
C VAL A 74 0.05 -3.96 1.18
N ASP A 75 0.88 -4.91 1.61
CA ASP A 75 1.49 -4.95 2.94
C ASP A 75 0.50 -5.04 4.12
N LEU A 76 -0.69 -5.63 3.90
CA LEU A 76 -1.57 -6.07 4.98
C LEU A 76 -0.87 -7.21 5.76
N LYS A 77 -0.72 -7.10 7.09
CA LYS A 77 0.08 -8.06 7.90
C LYS A 77 -0.75 -8.89 8.87
N GLY A 78 -1.94 -8.45 9.24
CA GLY A 78 -2.81 -9.15 10.18
C GLY A 78 -3.28 -10.51 9.66
N ASP A 79 -3.57 -11.41 10.60
CA ASP A 79 -4.17 -12.72 10.32
C ASP A 79 -5.69 -12.56 10.28
N TYR A 80 -6.18 -12.18 9.10
CA TYR A 80 -7.60 -11.91 8.85
C TYR A 80 -8.28 -13.12 8.22
N LYS A 81 -9.53 -13.35 8.60
CA LYS A 81 -10.43 -14.30 7.97
C LYS A 81 -11.27 -13.59 6.92
N LYS A 82 -11.74 -14.36 5.95
CA LYS A 82 -12.72 -13.86 5.00
C LYS A 82 -13.90 -13.24 5.76
N ASP A 83 -14.36 -12.11 5.25
CA ASP A 83 -15.45 -11.29 5.78
C ASP A 83 -15.08 -10.44 7.02
N ASP A 84 -13.85 -10.54 7.53
CA ASP A 84 -13.36 -9.64 8.58
C ASP A 84 -13.40 -8.18 8.10
N LYS A 85 -13.86 -7.29 8.98
CA LYS A 85 -13.83 -5.85 8.76
C LYS A 85 -12.56 -5.26 9.33
N ILE A 86 -11.86 -4.51 8.49
CA ILE A 86 -10.55 -3.95 8.83
C ILE A 86 -10.59 -2.47 8.55
N LYS A 87 -10.23 -1.66 9.55
CA LYS A 87 -9.92 -0.25 9.33
C LYS A 87 -8.46 -0.16 8.90
N VAL A 88 -8.23 0.31 7.68
CA VAL A 88 -6.88 0.45 7.12
C VAL A 88 -6.56 1.92 6.91
N SER A 89 -5.44 2.38 7.47
CA SER A 89 -4.82 3.66 7.07
C SER A 89 -3.89 3.40 5.90
N VAL A 90 -4.01 4.18 4.83
CA VAL A 90 -3.31 3.86 3.58
C VAL A 90 -2.51 5.03 3.02
N ALA A 91 -1.59 4.70 2.12
CA ALA A 91 -0.98 5.64 1.18
C ALA A 91 -1.19 5.17 -0.26
N LYS A 92 -1.17 6.13 -1.20
CA LYS A 92 -1.19 5.85 -2.63
C LYS A 92 -0.06 4.90 -3.00
N TYR A 93 -0.39 3.78 -3.62
CA TYR A 93 0.62 2.87 -4.16
C TYR A 93 1.13 3.42 -5.49
N ASN A 94 2.32 4.00 -5.50
CA ASN A 94 2.96 4.44 -6.73
C ASN A 94 3.66 3.24 -7.39
N ILE A 95 3.14 2.80 -8.53
CA ILE A 95 3.73 1.71 -9.31
C ILE A 95 4.96 2.26 -10.04
N THR A 96 6.12 2.31 -9.38
CA THR A 96 7.41 2.61 -10.02
C THR A 96 8.24 1.34 -10.19
N GLY A 97 8.75 1.16 -11.41
CA GLY A 97 9.93 0.33 -11.73
C GLY A 97 9.75 -1.18 -11.79
N ASP A 98 9.41 -1.82 -10.66
CA ASP A 98 9.82 -3.23 -10.47
C ASP A 98 8.67 -4.21 -10.14
N LYS A 99 7.43 -3.71 -10.02
CA LYS A 99 6.24 -4.54 -9.77
C LYS A 99 5.21 -4.35 -10.87
N VAL A 100 5.54 -4.80 -12.09
CA VAL A 100 4.56 -4.98 -13.15
C VAL A 100 3.64 -6.12 -12.75
N CYS A 101 2.47 -5.78 -12.21
CA CYS A 101 1.48 -6.75 -11.81
C CYS A 101 0.64 -7.17 -13.03
N PRO A 102 0.21 -8.43 -13.11
CA PRO A 102 -0.69 -8.87 -14.18
C PRO A 102 -1.99 -8.06 -14.17
N ALA A 103 -2.64 -7.92 -15.33
CA ALA A 103 -3.84 -7.11 -15.57
C ALA A 103 -5.08 -7.41 -14.70
N PHE A 104 -4.98 -8.32 -13.73
CA PHE A 104 -6.05 -8.76 -12.83
C PHE A 104 -5.95 -8.17 -11.42
N THR A 105 -5.01 -7.27 -11.18
CA THR A 105 -4.96 -6.55 -9.91
C THR A 105 -6.06 -5.50 -9.87
N PRO A 106 -6.90 -5.48 -8.81
CA PRO A 106 -7.91 -4.45 -8.67
C PRO A 106 -7.23 -3.08 -8.66
N PHE A 107 -7.60 -2.25 -9.65
CA PHE A 107 -7.30 -0.84 -9.64
C PHE A 107 -8.50 -0.12 -9.01
N PRO A 108 -8.30 0.68 -7.96
CA PRO A 108 -7.02 1.11 -7.40
C PRO A 108 -6.41 0.10 -6.41
N SER A 109 -5.11 0.23 -6.17
CA SER A 109 -4.38 -0.46 -5.12
C SER A 109 -3.69 0.54 -4.19
N VAL A 110 -3.57 0.21 -2.90
CA VAL A 110 -3.05 1.10 -1.85
C VAL A 110 -2.08 0.35 -0.95
N VAL A 111 -1.16 1.08 -0.31
CA VAL A 111 -0.26 0.52 0.70
C VAL A 111 -0.87 0.69 2.08
N VAL A 112 -1.00 -0.40 2.81
CA VAL A 112 -1.46 -0.37 4.20
C VAL A 112 -0.32 0.13 5.09
N LEU A 113 -0.55 1.24 5.78
CA LEU A 113 0.37 1.83 6.76
C LEU A 113 0.04 1.38 8.18
N LYS A 114 -1.25 1.25 8.48
CA LYS A 114 -1.80 0.76 9.74
C LYS A 114 -3.08 -0.01 9.46
N GLU A 115 -3.36 -0.97 10.32
CA GLU A 115 -4.50 -1.87 10.20
C GLU A 115 -5.03 -2.19 11.60
N GLU A 116 -6.35 -2.25 11.73
CA GLU A 116 -7.06 -2.54 12.97
C GLU A 116 -8.28 -3.40 12.62
N LEU A 117 -8.40 -4.57 13.28
CA LEU A 117 -9.60 -5.40 13.17
C LEU A 117 -10.74 -4.67 13.88
N ILE A 118 -11.88 -4.57 13.22
CA ILE A 118 -13.10 -4.03 13.80
C ILE A 118 -13.87 -5.23 14.36
N ASP A 119 -13.84 -5.39 15.68
CA ASP A 119 -14.72 -6.32 16.37
C ASP A 119 -16.15 -5.75 16.36
N ASP A 120 -17.12 -6.54 15.91
CA ASP A 120 -18.56 -6.20 15.95
C ASP A 120 -19.09 -6.02 17.38
#